data_AF-A0A0J8TIK7-F1
#
_entry.id   AF-A0A0J8TIK7-F1
#
_cell.length_a   1.000
_cell.length_b   1.000
_cell.length_c   1.000
_cell.angle_alpha   90.00
_cell.angle_beta   90.00
_cell.angle_gamma   90.00
#
_symmetry.space_group_name_H-M   'P 1'
#
loop_
_entity.id
_entity.type
_entity.pdbx_description
1 polymer ?
#
loop_
_entity_poly.entity_id
_entity_poly.type
_entity_poly.pdbx_seq_one_letter_code
_entity_poly.pdbx_strand_id
1 'polypeptide(L)'
;MPESGMKCHLPEDFSMRGLIWSQLYYPSGFFNFSTLEDDEERSLEPPSITAPRTERCLWIGHRLASLDIWISFNEQQKKFIVKDFALELENYAQGPALFDEAGRFFSERERVETKCEKKDNDMHMMDIGPVQMADHDPRSVDGT
;
A
#
# COMPACT_ATOMS: atom_id res chain seq x y z
N MET A 1 2.91 -27.24 3.89
CA MET A 1 4.14 -26.86 3.18
C MET A 1 4.68 -28.11 2.53
N PRO A 2 5.43 -28.04 1.43
CA PRO A 2 6.06 -29.23 0.88
C PRO A 2 6.89 -29.93 1.95
N GLU A 3 6.66 -31.23 2.13
CA GLU A 3 7.35 -32.06 3.13
C GLU A 3 8.75 -32.48 2.67
N SER A 4 9.05 -32.28 1.37
CA SER A 4 10.29 -32.67 0.73
C SER A 4 11.42 -31.68 0.98
N GLY A 5 12.09 -31.81 2.12
CA GLY A 5 13.56 -31.79 2.24
C GLY A 5 14.36 -30.50 1.97
N MET A 6 13.89 -29.53 1.19
CA MET A 6 14.58 -28.26 0.98
C MET A 6 13.97 -27.22 1.94
N LYS A 7 14.45 -27.25 3.18
CA LYS A 7 14.09 -26.29 4.24
C LYS A 7 14.75 -24.91 4.02
N CYS A 8 14.91 -24.46 2.78
CA CYS A 8 15.37 -23.09 2.55
C CYS A 8 14.16 -22.17 2.58
N HIS A 9 14.13 -21.28 3.57
CA HIS A 9 13.21 -20.16 3.58
C HIS A 9 13.41 -19.32 2.33
N LEU A 10 12.32 -18.90 1.71
CA LEU A 10 12.40 -17.94 0.62
C LEU A 10 12.59 -16.52 1.21
N PRO A 11 13.28 -15.60 0.52
CA PRO A 11 13.42 -14.22 0.99
C PRO A 11 12.07 -13.57 1.35
N GLU A 12 11.03 -13.87 0.57
CA GLU A 12 9.67 -13.37 0.80
C GLU A 12 9.04 -13.94 2.08
N ASP A 13 9.46 -15.11 2.55
CA ASP A 13 8.95 -15.68 3.80
C ASP A 13 9.28 -14.81 5.00
N PHE A 14 10.48 -14.21 5.02
CA PHE A 14 10.88 -13.28 6.07
C PHE A 14 10.14 -11.95 5.97
N SER A 15 9.95 -11.43 4.76
CA SER A 15 9.18 -10.20 4.51
C SER A 15 7.72 -10.35 5.01
N MET A 16 7.12 -11.52 4.87
CA MET A 16 5.74 -11.77 5.28
C MET A 16 5.57 -12.09 6.76
N ARG A 17 6.62 -12.51 7.50
CA ARG A 17 6.54 -12.97 8.90
C ARG A 17 5.90 -11.95 9.86
N GLY A 18 6.05 -10.65 9.59
CA GLY A 18 5.49 -9.57 10.41
C GLY A 18 4.02 -9.25 10.15
N LEU A 19 3.40 -9.84 9.13
CA LEU A 19 2.04 -9.52 8.72
C LEU A 19 1.03 -10.35 9.52
N ILE A 20 0.01 -9.71 10.09
CA ILE A 20 -0.98 -10.38 10.96
C ILE A 20 -1.67 -11.54 10.22
N TRP A 21 -1.98 -11.38 8.93
CA TRP A 21 -2.65 -12.40 8.12
C TRP A 21 -1.75 -13.60 7.76
N SER A 22 -0.42 -13.47 7.83
CA SER A 22 0.50 -14.56 7.48
C SER A 22 0.70 -15.55 8.62
N GLN A 23 0.18 -15.27 9.82
CA GLN A 23 0.34 -16.15 10.98
C GLN A 23 -0.25 -17.55 10.77
N LEU A 24 -1.31 -17.68 9.97
CA LEU A 24 -1.95 -18.95 9.63
C LEU A 24 -1.37 -19.60 8.35
N TYR A 25 -0.48 -18.89 7.65
CA TYR A 25 0.14 -19.37 6.43
C TYR A 25 1.25 -20.38 6.72
N TYR A 26 2.04 -20.13 7.77
CA TYR A 26 3.18 -20.96 8.15
C TYR A 26 2.81 -22.05 9.17
N PRO A 27 3.38 -23.27 9.06
CA PRO A 27 3.25 -24.26 10.11
C PRO A 27 3.96 -23.80 11.40
N SER A 28 3.56 -24.36 12.53
CA SER A 28 4.22 -24.09 13.81
C SER A 28 5.71 -24.42 13.72
N GLY A 29 6.55 -23.54 14.27
CA GLY A 29 8.01 -23.71 14.27
C GLY A 29 8.70 -23.49 12.91
N PHE A 30 7.99 -23.02 11.89
CA PHE A 30 8.57 -22.76 10.56
C PHE A 30 9.78 -21.81 10.61
N PHE A 31 9.75 -20.81 11.50
CA PHE A 31 10.84 -19.86 11.69
C PHE A 31 11.70 -20.14 12.93
N ASN A 32 11.82 -21.40 13.35
CA ASN A 32 12.67 -21.76 14.48
C ASN A 32 14.14 -21.44 14.18
N PHE A 33 14.73 -20.59 15.00
CA PHE A 33 16.09 -20.04 14.84
C PHE A 33 17.21 -21.10 14.83
N SER A 34 16.96 -22.30 15.35
CA SER A 34 17.91 -23.42 15.32
C SER A 34 18.06 -24.08 13.94
N THR A 35 17.14 -23.79 13.01
CA THR A 35 17.10 -24.34 11.65
C THR A 35 17.29 -23.28 10.57
N LEU A 36 17.53 -22.02 10.96
CA LEU A 36 17.77 -20.94 10.01
C LEU A 36 19.24 -20.99 9.57
N GLU A 37 19.44 -21.05 8.26
CA GLU A 37 20.76 -20.83 7.64
C GLU A 37 21.23 -19.38 7.91
N ASP A 38 22.54 -19.16 7.77
CA ASP A 38 23.23 -17.91 8.09
C ASP A 38 22.60 -16.69 7.39
N ASP A 39 22.58 -15.55 8.09
CA ASP A 39 21.86 -14.33 7.69
C ASP A 39 22.27 -13.80 6.31
N GLU A 40 23.53 -14.04 5.90
CA GLU A 40 24.09 -13.54 4.64
C GLU A 40 23.59 -14.32 3.40
N GLU A 41 23.31 -15.62 3.52
CA GLU A 41 22.85 -16.44 2.39
C GLU A 41 21.36 -16.20 2.07
N ARG A 42 20.58 -15.74 3.05
CA ARG A 42 19.13 -15.47 2.95
C ARG A 42 18.75 -14.32 2.01
N SER A 43 19.67 -13.38 1.78
CA SER A 43 19.45 -12.23 0.89
C SER A 43 19.92 -12.48 -0.54
N LEU A 44 20.65 -13.58 -0.76
CA LEU A 44 21.16 -13.92 -2.08
C LEU A 44 20.12 -14.76 -2.79
N GLU A 45 19.72 -14.34 -3.98
CA GLU A 45 18.78 -15.08 -4.82
C GLU A 45 19.57 -16.04 -5.73
N PRO A 46 19.72 -17.33 -5.38
CA PRO A 46 20.39 -18.26 -6.26
C PRO A 46 19.53 -18.51 -7.50
N PRO A 47 20.13 -18.80 -8.67
CA PRO A 47 19.40 -19.14 -9.89
C PRO A 47 18.41 -20.32 -9.74
N SER A 48 18.57 -21.14 -8.71
CA SER A 48 17.73 -22.30 -8.39
C SER A 48 16.45 -21.98 -7.60
N ILE A 49 16.20 -20.73 -7.21
CA ILE A 49 15.04 -20.35 -6.37
C ILE A 49 13.68 -20.48 -7.07
N THR A 50 13.66 -20.51 -8.40
CA THR A 50 12.41 -20.62 -9.17
C THR A 50 11.63 -21.89 -8.80
N ALA A 51 12.33 -23.01 -8.63
CA ALA A 51 11.69 -24.27 -8.26
C ALA A 51 10.96 -24.22 -6.90
N PRO A 52 11.60 -23.82 -5.78
CA PRO A 52 10.90 -23.72 -4.49
C PRO A 52 9.80 -22.65 -4.49
N ARG A 53 9.94 -21.55 -5.24
CA ARG A 53 8.83 -20.59 -5.44
C ARG A 53 7.66 -21.24 -6.18
N THR A 54 7.92 -21.95 -7.28
CA THR A 54 6.87 -22.68 -8.02
C THR A 54 6.19 -23.70 -7.13
N GLU A 55 6.94 -24.50 -6.38
CA GLU A 55 6.39 -25.48 -5.44
C GLU A 55 5.51 -24.81 -4.38
N ARG A 56 5.97 -23.66 -3.82
CA ARG A 56 5.19 -22.90 -2.85
C ARG A 56 3.89 -22.35 -3.44
N CYS A 57 3.94 -21.77 -4.64
CA CYS A 57 2.76 -21.29 -5.35
C CYS A 57 1.76 -22.41 -5.62
N LEU A 58 2.24 -23.58 -6.07
CA LEU A 58 1.40 -24.75 -6.30
C LEU A 58 0.76 -25.26 -5.01
N TRP A 59 1.51 -25.31 -3.91
CA TRP A 59 0.98 -25.72 -2.61
C TRP A 59 -0.11 -24.77 -2.09
N ILE A 60 0.09 -23.46 -2.19
CA ILE A 60 -0.93 -22.46 -1.82
C ILE A 60 -2.15 -22.58 -2.74
N GLY A 61 -1.93 -22.67 -4.05
CA GLY A 61 -2.99 -22.84 -5.04
C GLY A 61 -3.83 -24.08 -4.76
N HIS A 62 -3.19 -25.19 -4.38
CA HIS A 62 -3.89 -26.41 -3.99
C HIS A 62 -4.70 -26.25 -2.69
N ARG A 63 -4.17 -25.54 -1.68
CA ARG A 63 -4.95 -25.21 -0.48
C ARG A 63 -6.15 -24.33 -0.80
N LEU A 64 -5.97 -23.30 -1.62
CA LEU A 64 -7.08 -22.45 -2.07
C LEU A 64 -8.13 -23.28 -2.82
N ALA A 65 -7.68 -24.18 -3.70
CA ALA A 65 -8.57 -25.08 -4.43
C ALA A 65 -9.33 -26.06 -3.52
N SER A 66 -8.75 -26.45 -2.38
CA SER A 66 -9.44 -27.31 -1.40
C SER A 66 -10.63 -26.63 -0.72
N LEU A 67 -10.72 -25.30 -0.75
CA LEU A 67 -11.89 -24.57 -0.29
C LEU A 67 -13.05 -24.66 -1.29
N ASP A 68 -12.75 -24.95 -2.56
CA ASP A 68 -13.74 -25.11 -3.65
C ASP A 68 -14.66 -23.88 -3.84
N ILE A 69 -14.16 -22.68 -3.56
CA ILE A 69 -14.90 -21.42 -3.68
C ILE A 69 -14.57 -20.72 -5.00
N TRP A 70 -13.30 -20.34 -5.18
CA TRP A 70 -12.87 -19.54 -6.33
C TRP A 70 -12.28 -20.37 -7.45
N ILE A 71 -11.50 -21.38 -7.08
CA ILE A 71 -10.82 -22.30 -7.97
C ILE A 71 -11.00 -23.72 -7.46
N SER A 72 -10.91 -24.69 -8.35
CA SER A 72 -10.79 -26.12 -8.03
C SER A 72 -9.56 -26.70 -8.73
N PHE A 73 -9.10 -27.87 -8.29
CA PHE A 73 -7.96 -28.56 -8.90
C PHE A 73 -8.42 -29.87 -9.55
N ASN A 74 -8.24 -29.99 -10.86
CA ASN A 74 -8.52 -31.22 -11.59
C ASN A 74 -7.30 -32.15 -11.50
N GLU A 75 -7.42 -33.20 -10.69
CA GLU A 75 -6.32 -34.14 -10.46
C GLU A 75 -5.91 -34.95 -11.71
N GLN A 76 -6.84 -35.21 -12.63
CA GLN A 76 -6.56 -35.97 -13.85
C GLN A 76 -5.75 -35.14 -14.84
N GLN A 77 -6.12 -33.87 -15.01
CA GLN A 77 -5.47 -32.96 -15.95
C GLN A 77 -4.29 -32.20 -15.33
N LYS A 78 -4.13 -32.26 -14.00
CA LYS A 78 -3.17 -31.47 -13.22
C LYS A 78 -3.30 -29.96 -13.50
N LYS A 79 -4.53 -29.48 -13.55
CA LYS A 79 -4.86 -28.07 -13.86
C LYS A 79 -5.80 -27.48 -12.83
N PHE A 80 -5.60 -26.20 -12.55
CA PHE A 80 -6.57 -25.40 -11.82
C PHE A 80 -7.69 -24.96 -12.76
N ILE A 81 -8.92 -24.97 -12.26
CA ILE A 81 -10.12 -24.55 -12.97
C ILE A 81 -10.76 -23.41 -12.17
N VAL A 82 -11.14 -22.34 -12.85
CA VAL A 82 -11.87 -21.22 -12.24
C VAL A 82 -13.34 -21.59 -12.09
N LYS A 83 -13.95 -21.27 -10.95
CA LYS A 83 -15.37 -21.53 -10.69
C LYS A 83 -16.23 -20.32 -11.08
N ASP A 84 -17.50 -20.57 -11.40
CA ASP A 84 -18.46 -19.53 -11.79
C ASP A 84 -18.56 -18.41 -10.75
N PHE A 85 -18.53 -18.75 -9.46
CA PHE A 85 -18.54 -17.76 -8.38
C PHE A 85 -17.37 -16.76 -8.47
N ALA A 86 -16.17 -17.20 -8.87
CA ALA A 86 -15.04 -16.29 -9.07
C ALA A 86 -15.26 -15.35 -10.27
N LEU A 87 -15.88 -15.85 -11.35
CA LEU A 87 -16.25 -15.03 -12.51
C LEU A 87 -17.33 -14.01 -12.16
N GLU A 88 -18.32 -14.40 -11.36
CA GLU A 88 -19.35 -13.49 -10.86
C GLU A 88 -18.74 -12.43 -9.94
N LEU A 89 -17.82 -12.81 -9.05
CA LEU A 89 -17.10 -11.89 -8.17
C LEU A 89 -16.37 -10.79 -8.95
N GLU A 90 -15.77 -11.13 -10.09
CA GLU A 90 -15.12 -10.15 -10.95
C GLU A 90 -16.12 -9.07 -11.41
N ASN A 91 -17.35 -9.45 -11.77
CA ASN A 91 -18.40 -8.49 -12.13
C ASN A 91 -18.83 -7.61 -10.93
N TYR A 92 -18.87 -8.16 -9.71
CA TYR A 92 -19.17 -7.37 -8.50
C TYR A 92 -18.03 -6.44 -8.10
N ALA A 93 -16.78 -6.84 -8.35
CA ALA A 93 -15.61 -6.00 -8.13
C ALA A 93 -15.56 -4.80 -9.10
N GLN A 94 -16.25 -4.87 -10.25
CA GLN A 94 -16.48 -3.72 -11.13
C GLN A 94 -17.54 -2.74 -10.58
N GLY A 95 -18.06 -2.95 -9.36
CA GLY A 95 -18.90 -1.97 -8.66
C GLY A 95 -18.19 -0.60 -8.55
N PRO A 96 -18.95 0.51 -8.42
CA PRO A 96 -18.38 1.85 -8.47
C PRO A 96 -17.24 1.92 -7.47
N ALA A 97 -16.08 2.28 -7.98
CA ALA A 97 -14.84 2.24 -7.25
C ALA A 97 -14.97 3.02 -5.95
N LEU A 98 -15.23 2.28 -4.87
CA LEU A 98 -15.23 2.79 -3.50
C LEU A 98 -13.92 3.53 -3.23
N PHE A 99 -12.83 3.09 -3.88
CA PHE A 99 -11.53 3.73 -3.84
C PHE A 99 -11.34 4.87 -4.86
N ASP A 100 -12.12 4.96 -5.94
CA ASP A 100 -12.11 6.15 -6.80
C ASP A 100 -12.81 7.31 -6.11
N GLU A 101 -13.89 7.06 -5.36
CA GLU A 101 -14.52 8.11 -4.55
C GLU A 101 -13.57 8.59 -3.46
N ALA A 102 -12.89 7.67 -2.76
CA ALA A 102 -11.84 8.02 -1.82
C ALA A 102 -10.68 8.78 -2.52
N GLY A 103 -10.22 8.31 -3.68
CA GLY A 103 -9.16 8.95 -4.45
C GLY A 103 -9.54 10.35 -4.96
N ARG A 104 -10.79 10.53 -5.37
CA ARG A 104 -11.37 11.84 -5.71
C ARG A 104 -11.44 12.74 -4.48
N PHE A 105 -11.86 12.21 -3.33
CA PHE A 105 -11.95 12.96 -2.08
C PHE A 105 -10.57 13.45 -1.62
N PHE A 106 -9.54 12.60 -1.64
CA PHE A 106 -8.17 13.00 -1.30
C PHE A 106 -7.61 14.04 -2.27
N SER A 107 -7.85 13.86 -3.58
CA SER A 107 -7.42 14.83 -4.60
C SER A 107 -8.14 16.19 -4.48
N GLU A 108 -9.43 16.19 -4.15
CA GLU A 108 -10.20 17.42 -3.96
C GLU A 108 -9.75 18.16 -2.69
N ARG A 109 -9.48 17.42 -1.61
CA ARG A 109 -8.95 17.98 -0.37
C ARG A 109 -7.60 18.69 -0.59
N GLU A 110 -6.68 18.06 -1.31
CA GLU A 110 -5.37 18.63 -1.63
C GLU A 110 -5.50 19.88 -2.52
N ARG A 111 -6.45 19.89 -3.47
CA ARG A 111 -6.80 21.07 -4.27
C ARG A 111 -7.38 22.23 -3.44
N VAL A 112 -8.20 21.92 -2.44
CA VAL A 112 -8.82 22.93 -1.56
C VAL A 112 -7.79 23.51 -0.60
N GLU A 113 -6.90 22.69 -0.04
CA GLU A 113 -5.81 23.11 0.84
C GLU A 113 -4.84 24.05 0.10
N THR A 114 -4.36 23.65 -1.08
CA THR A 114 -3.48 24.50 -1.94
C THR A 114 -4.15 25.80 -2.39
N LYS A 115 -5.46 25.81 -2.58
CA LYS A 115 -6.23 27.03 -2.92
C LYS A 115 -6.40 27.97 -1.73
N CYS A 116 -6.58 27.44 -0.51
CA CYS A 116 -6.64 28.26 0.71
C CYS A 116 -5.28 28.91 1.00
N GLU A 117 -4.20 28.16 0.92
CA GLU A 117 -2.84 28.69 1.11
C GLU A 117 -2.49 29.79 0.10
N LYS A 118 -2.91 29.63 -1.16
CA LYS A 118 -2.72 30.66 -2.19
C LYS A 118 -3.54 31.92 -1.92
N LYS A 119 -4.75 31.78 -1.39
CA LYS A 119 -5.64 32.91 -1.06
C LYS A 119 -5.13 33.68 0.16
N ASP A 120 -4.57 32.99 1.15
CA ASP A 120 -3.98 33.62 2.34
C ASP A 120 -2.70 34.40 1.97
N ASN A 121 -1.90 33.88 1.03
CA ASN A 121 -0.72 34.58 0.52
C ASN A 121 -1.07 35.80 -0.36
N ASP A 122 -2.14 35.75 -1.17
CA ASP A 122 -2.59 36.90 -1.97
C ASP A 122 -3.21 38.03 -1.10
N MET A 123 -3.84 37.68 0.04
CA MET A 123 -4.45 38.67 0.92
C MET A 123 -3.42 39.52 1.69
N HIS A 124 -2.15 39.08 1.76
CA HIS A 124 -1.08 39.81 2.46
C HIS A 124 -0.38 40.90 1.61
N MET A 125 -0.75 41.04 0.33
CA MET A 125 -0.18 42.05 -0.58
C MET A 125 -1.16 43.22 -0.84
N MET A 126 -1.84 43.72 0.20
CA MET A 126 -2.40 45.07 0.13
C MET A 126 -1.28 46.05 0.49
N ASP A 127 -0.61 46.59 -0.54
CA ASP A 127 0.31 47.71 -0.40
C ASP A 127 -0.40 48.85 0.34
N ILE A 128 -0.02 49.08 1.59
CA ILE A 128 -0.37 50.30 2.31
C ILE A 128 0.39 51.42 1.61
N GLY A 129 -0.29 52.11 0.69
CA GLY A 129 0.21 53.33 0.07
C GLY A 129 0.60 54.36 1.14
N PRO A 130 1.60 55.21 0.88
CA PRO A 130 2.14 56.11 1.90
C PRO A 130 1.06 57.07 2.40
N VAL A 131 0.83 57.05 3.70
CA VAL A 131 -0.01 58.03 4.40
C VAL A 131 0.63 59.40 4.23
N GLN A 132 -0.05 60.30 3.53
CA GLN A 132 0.34 61.71 3.46
C GLN A 132 0.08 62.34 4.83
N MET A 133 1.15 62.64 5.56
CA MET A 133 1.13 63.50 6.75
C MET A 133 0.81 64.92 6.28
N ALA A 134 -0.37 65.43 6.61
CA ALA A 134 -0.66 66.85 6.44
C ALA A 134 0.10 67.62 7.53
N ASP A 135 1.06 68.46 7.13
CA ASP A 135 1.75 69.39 8.01
C ASP A 135 0.74 70.40 8.57
N HIS A 136 0.37 70.22 9.83
CA HIS A 136 -0.39 71.20 10.57
C HIS A 136 0.61 72.17 11.22
N ASP A 137 0.78 73.34 10.58
CA ASP A 137 1.63 74.44 11.07
C ASP A 137 1.07 75.03 12.38
N PRO A 138 1.78 74.95 13.52
CA PRO A 138 1.34 75.52 14.77
C PRO A 138 2.30 76.64 15.18
N ARG A 139 1.99 77.88 14.80
CA ARG A 139 2.05 79.10 15.65
C ARG A 139 1.92 80.39 14.83
N SER A 140 0.71 80.94 14.81
CA SER A 140 0.51 82.38 14.81
C SER A 140 -0.06 82.76 16.18
N VAL A 141 0.72 83.51 16.98
CA VAL A 141 0.23 84.27 18.13
C VAL A 141 0.96 85.62 18.17
N ASP A 142 0.18 86.65 17.84
CA ASP A 142 0.15 88.07 18.22
C ASP A 142 1.40 88.85 18.69
N GLY A 143 1.49 90.07 18.14
CA GLY A 143 1.41 91.30 18.95
C GLY A 143 2.63 92.22 18.96
N THR A 144 2.53 93.42 18.36
CA THR A 144 2.41 94.75 19.00
C THR A 144 2.24 95.82 17.93
#